data_AF-A0A933FPK5-F1
#
_entry.id   AF-A0A933FPK5-F1
#
_cell.length_a   1.000
_cell.length_b   1.000
_cell.length_c   1.000
_cell.angle_alpha   90.00
_cell.angle_beta   90.00
_cell.angle_gamma   90.00
#
_symmetry.space_group_name_H-M   'P 1'
#
loop_
_entity.id
_entity.type
_entity.pdbx_description
1 polymer ?
#
loop_
_entity_poly.entity_id
_entity_poly.type
_entity_poly.pdbx_seq_one_letter_code
_entity_poly.pdbx_strand_id
1 'polypeptide(L)'
;MKLPGSGQSPTGRKRIKILVSFVYCLVALPLVFTCGKKGDPRAPELAIPEAIRDLKAQPERKGISLTWSRPRRYVDGKELRDLAGFVIFRKEISRSCPDCPVPYRERITVNVEDHEKFIKKRQYRFIDEEIQSQRSYRYRVFSQLLDGSLSDPSNEVEVAWRP
;
A
#
# COMPACT_ATOMS: atom_id res chain seq x y z
N MET A 1 -36.35 83.50 29.44
CA MET A 1 -35.19 82.93 30.17
C MET A 1 -35.24 81.41 30.02
N LYS A 2 -34.13 80.78 29.58
CA LYS A 2 -33.81 79.33 29.52
C LYS A 2 -34.45 78.40 28.45
N LEU A 3 -33.72 78.31 27.33
CA LEU A 3 -33.08 77.16 26.62
C LEU A 3 -33.75 75.77 26.46
N PRO A 4 -33.38 75.03 25.38
CA PRO A 4 -33.98 73.76 24.90
C PRO A 4 -33.19 72.50 25.35
N GLY A 5 -33.68 71.29 25.02
CA GLY A 5 -32.85 70.08 25.14
C GLY A 5 -33.57 68.74 24.89
N SER A 6 -33.21 68.14 23.76
CA SER A 6 -33.46 66.77 23.26
C SER A 6 -33.17 65.60 24.21
N GLY A 7 -33.75 64.42 23.94
CA GLY A 7 -33.12 63.15 24.31
C GLY A 7 -34.02 61.91 24.19
N GLN A 8 -34.04 61.27 23.02
CA GLN A 8 -34.67 59.96 22.80
C GLN A 8 -33.88 58.82 23.48
N SER A 9 -34.58 57.83 24.04
CA SER A 9 -34.07 56.47 24.27
C SER A 9 -35.27 55.52 24.36
N PRO A 10 -35.33 54.40 23.60
CA PRO A 10 -34.70 53.16 24.08
C PRO A 10 -34.28 52.18 22.96
N THR A 11 -32.97 51.95 22.74
CA THR A 11 -32.50 51.09 21.62
C THR A 11 -31.41 50.06 21.97
N GLY A 12 -31.22 49.69 23.24
CA GLY A 12 -30.19 48.71 23.64
C GLY A 12 -30.56 47.23 23.39
N ARG A 13 -31.74 46.81 23.83
CA ARG A 13 -32.15 45.38 23.82
C ARG A 13 -32.47 44.82 22.43
N LYS A 14 -33.00 45.66 21.54
CA LYS A 14 -33.36 45.26 20.16
C LYS A 14 -32.11 45.10 19.29
N ARG A 15 -31.13 46.00 19.41
CA ARG A 15 -29.89 45.95 18.61
C ARG A 15 -29.02 44.73 18.94
N ILE A 16 -28.91 44.36 20.21
CA ILE A 16 -28.14 43.18 20.64
C ILE A 16 -28.77 41.88 20.12
N LYS A 17 -30.11 41.74 20.17
CA LYS A 17 -30.81 40.56 19.64
C LYS A 17 -30.66 40.43 18.11
N ILE A 18 -30.68 41.54 17.39
CA ILE A 18 -30.48 41.57 15.94
C ILE A 18 -29.04 41.17 15.58
N LEU A 19 -28.05 41.70 16.32
CA LEU A 19 -26.64 41.34 16.13
C LEU A 19 -26.36 39.85 16.41
N VAL A 20 -26.91 39.31 17.51
CA VAL A 20 -26.75 37.88 17.84
C VAL A 20 -27.42 36.99 16.80
N SER A 21 -28.62 37.36 16.32
CA SER A 21 -29.31 36.62 15.26
C SER A 21 -28.55 36.66 13.93
N PHE A 22 -27.95 37.81 13.59
CA PHE A 22 -27.18 37.97 12.36
C PHE A 22 -25.87 37.16 12.39
N VAL A 23 -25.16 37.16 13.53
CA VAL A 23 -23.98 36.32 13.74
C VAL A 23 -24.32 34.84 13.71
N TYR A 24 -25.44 34.42 14.31
CA TYR A 24 -25.91 33.05 14.23
C TYR A 24 -26.21 32.62 12.79
N CYS A 25 -26.87 33.48 12.00
CA CYS A 25 -27.13 33.23 10.59
C CYS A 25 -25.84 33.15 9.76
N LEU A 26 -24.88 34.05 10.01
CA LEU A 26 -23.57 34.07 9.32
C LEU A 26 -22.72 32.84 9.61
N VAL A 27 -22.78 32.28 10.83
CA VAL A 27 -22.04 31.07 11.20
C VAL A 27 -22.78 29.80 10.78
N ALA A 28 -24.12 29.81 10.74
CA ALA A 28 -24.92 28.65 10.33
C ALA A 28 -24.95 28.43 8.80
N LEU A 29 -24.89 29.50 7.99
CA LEU A 29 -24.95 29.41 6.53
C LEU A 29 -23.84 28.55 5.88
N PRO A 30 -22.55 28.60 6.29
CA PRO A 30 -21.51 27.79 5.65
C PRO A 30 -21.55 26.30 6.04
N LEU A 31 -22.27 25.90 7.08
CA LEU A 31 -22.33 24.50 7.54
C LEU A 31 -23.19 23.60 6.63
N VAL A 32 -24.04 24.17 5.77
CA VAL A 32 -24.90 23.41 4.83
C VAL A 32 -24.28 23.20 3.44
N PHE A 33 -23.12 23.78 3.14
CA PHE A 33 -22.45 23.67 1.84
C PHE A 33 -21.24 22.72 1.83
N THR A 34 -21.22 21.69 2.68
CA THR A 34 -20.18 20.66 2.63
C THR A 34 -20.54 19.59 1.60
N CYS A 35 -20.18 19.83 0.33
CA CYS A 35 -20.33 18.82 -0.72
C CYS A 35 -19.20 17.78 -0.62
N GLY A 36 -19.40 16.78 0.25
CA GLY A 36 -18.54 15.60 0.29
C GLY A 36 -18.80 14.71 -0.92
N LYS A 37 -18.07 14.89 -2.02
CA LYS A 37 -18.12 13.92 -3.13
C LYS A 37 -17.43 12.63 -2.70
N LYS A 38 -18.20 11.55 -2.60
CA LYS A 38 -17.68 10.19 -2.46
C LYS A 38 -16.94 9.85 -3.76
N GLY A 39 -15.64 9.56 -3.66
CA GLY A 39 -14.83 9.20 -4.82
C GLY A 39 -15.35 7.91 -5.47
N ASP A 40 -15.08 7.75 -6.76
CA ASP A 40 -15.48 6.55 -7.49
C ASP A 40 -14.86 5.30 -6.85
N PRO A 41 -15.64 4.21 -6.71
CA PRO A 41 -15.13 2.96 -6.15
C PRO A 41 -14.00 2.43 -7.05
N ARG A 42 -12.88 2.05 -6.42
CA ARG A 42 -11.75 1.42 -7.12
C ARG A 42 -11.99 -0.08 -7.18
N ALA A 43 -11.86 -0.67 -8.37
CA ALA A 43 -11.96 -2.12 -8.51
C ALA A 43 -10.83 -2.82 -7.73
N PRO A 44 -11.11 -3.92 -7.01
CA PRO A 44 -10.10 -4.63 -6.22
C PRO A 44 -8.87 -5.08 -7.04
N GLU A 45 -9.09 -5.56 -8.27
CA GLU A 45 -8.02 -5.98 -9.19
C GLU A 45 -7.07 -4.83 -9.59
N LEU A 46 -7.56 -3.58 -9.58
CA LEU A 46 -6.76 -2.39 -9.86
C LEU A 46 -6.04 -1.87 -8.62
N ALA A 47 -6.40 -2.40 -7.44
CA ALA A 47 -5.89 -1.97 -6.14
C ALA A 47 -4.73 -2.83 -5.61
N ILE A 48 -4.24 -3.80 -6.38
CA ILE A 48 -3.07 -4.61 -6.03
C ILE A 48 -1.77 -4.02 -6.63
N PRO A 49 -0.59 -4.34 -6.07
CA PRO A 49 0.69 -3.90 -6.63
C PRO A 49 0.92 -4.42 -8.05
N GLU A 50 1.70 -3.69 -8.85
CA GLU A 50 2.27 -4.23 -10.08
C GLU A 50 3.13 -5.47 -9.80
N ALA A 51 3.02 -6.49 -10.66
CA ALA A 51 3.84 -7.69 -10.58
C ALA A 51 5.33 -7.36 -10.76
N ILE A 52 6.17 -8.04 -9.97
CA ILE A 52 7.63 -7.98 -10.09
C ILE A 52 8.04 -8.68 -11.40
N ARG A 53 8.85 -8.01 -12.22
CA ARG A 53 9.26 -8.55 -13.54
C ARG A 53 10.73 -8.94 -13.64
N ASP A 54 11.51 -8.65 -12.60
CA ASP A 54 12.96 -8.81 -12.58
C ASP A 54 13.45 -9.75 -11.48
N LEU A 55 12.59 -10.69 -11.03
CA LEU A 55 13.02 -11.74 -10.11
C LEU A 55 14.15 -12.54 -10.75
N LYS A 56 15.23 -12.75 -10.00
CA LYS A 56 16.39 -13.55 -10.38
C LYS A 56 16.74 -14.52 -9.26
N ALA A 57 17.14 -15.73 -9.63
CA ALA A 57 17.66 -16.74 -8.72
C ALA A 57 19.09 -17.14 -9.13
N GLN A 58 20.01 -17.21 -8.18
CA GLN A 58 21.39 -17.64 -8.40
C GLN A 58 21.84 -18.60 -7.30
N PRO A 59 22.46 -19.74 -7.63
CA PRO A 59 23.12 -20.58 -6.63
C PRO A 59 24.30 -19.82 -6.01
N GLU A 60 24.42 -19.88 -4.69
CA GLU A 60 25.52 -19.33 -3.91
C GLU A 60 25.98 -20.33 -2.85
N ARG A 61 27.10 -20.05 -2.16
CA ARG A 61 27.71 -21.01 -1.21
C ARG A 61 26.76 -21.52 -0.11
N LYS A 62 25.82 -20.69 0.34
CA LYS A 62 24.91 -21.01 1.45
C LYS A 62 23.52 -21.50 1.01
N GLY A 63 23.22 -21.47 -0.29
CA GLY A 63 21.88 -21.75 -0.80
C GLY A 63 21.56 -20.95 -2.05
N ILE A 64 20.27 -20.73 -2.32
CA ILE A 64 19.81 -20.01 -3.50
C ILE A 64 19.49 -18.57 -3.15
N SER A 65 20.17 -17.63 -3.79
CA SER A 65 19.98 -16.19 -3.64
C SER A 65 18.92 -15.70 -4.61
N LEU A 66 17.84 -15.15 -4.06
CA LEU A 66 16.75 -14.50 -4.78
C LEU A 66 16.91 -12.99 -4.70
N THR A 67 16.79 -12.30 -5.83
CA THR A 67 16.84 -10.83 -5.88
C THR A 67 15.74 -10.27 -6.78
N TRP A 68 15.15 -9.15 -6.37
CA TRP A 68 14.07 -8.49 -7.12
C TRP A 68 13.95 -7.01 -6.76
N SER A 69 13.33 -6.23 -7.64
CA SER A 69 13.01 -4.82 -7.40
C SER A 69 11.70 -4.63 -6.66
N ARG A 70 11.63 -3.56 -5.88
CA ARG A 70 10.41 -3.10 -5.20
C ARG A 70 9.43 -2.48 -6.21
N PRO A 71 8.16 -2.93 -6.29
CA PRO A 71 7.16 -2.23 -7.08
C PRO A 71 6.87 -0.85 -6.49
N ARG A 72 6.57 0.10 -7.36
CA ARG A 72 6.31 1.50 -6.97
C ARG A 72 4.90 1.95 -7.25
N ARG A 73 4.13 1.12 -7.93
CA ARG A 73 2.78 1.43 -8.39
C ARG A 73 1.85 0.25 -8.19
N TYR A 74 0.57 0.58 -8.08
CA TYR A 74 -0.50 -0.38 -8.30
C TYR A 74 -0.72 -0.60 -9.80
N VAL A 75 -1.54 -1.59 -10.16
CA VAL A 75 -1.88 -1.90 -11.55
C VAL A 75 -2.49 -0.72 -12.32
N ASP A 76 -3.25 0.16 -11.64
CA ASP A 76 -3.80 1.39 -12.25
C ASP A 76 -2.79 2.55 -12.40
N GLY A 77 -1.51 2.31 -12.09
CA GLY A 77 -0.43 3.28 -12.23
C GLY A 77 -0.30 4.29 -11.08
N LYS A 78 -1.21 4.27 -10.09
CA LYS A 78 -1.08 5.10 -8.88
C LYS A 78 0.11 4.66 -8.05
N GLU A 79 0.70 5.59 -7.31
CA GLU A 79 1.81 5.33 -6.40
C GLU A 79 1.42 4.31 -5.31
N LEU A 80 2.24 3.29 -5.11
CA LEU A 80 2.07 2.25 -4.09
C LEU A 80 2.52 2.78 -2.71
N ARG A 81 1.62 2.75 -1.73
CA ARG A 81 1.85 3.39 -0.41
C ARG A 81 1.81 2.44 0.79
N ASP A 82 1.23 1.27 0.62
CA ASP A 82 0.88 0.30 1.65
C ASP A 82 1.52 -1.07 1.43
N LEU A 83 2.68 -1.11 0.76
CA LEU A 83 3.46 -2.33 0.59
C LEU A 83 3.94 -2.85 1.96
N ALA A 84 3.42 -3.98 2.43
CA ALA A 84 3.81 -4.62 3.69
C ALA A 84 5.07 -5.48 3.56
N GLY A 85 5.20 -6.21 2.46
CA GLY A 85 6.26 -7.20 2.32
C GLY A 85 6.22 -7.95 1.00
N PHE A 86 6.98 -9.04 0.95
CA PHE A 86 7.06 -9.94 -0.19
C PHE A 86 6.89 -11.39 0.26
N VAL A 87 5.92 -12.11 -0.30
CA VAL A 87 5.69 -13.52 -0.02
C VAL A 87 6.38 -14.35 -1.09
N ILE A 88 7.31 -15.20 -0.68
CA ILE A 88 8.09 -16.06 -1.57
C ILE A 88 7.40 -17.42 -1.61
N PHE A 89 7.00 -17.84 -2.81
CA PHE A 89 6.50 -19.18 -3.07
C PHE A 89 7.58 -20.02 -3.76
N ARG A 90 7.69 -21.27 -3.32
CA ARG A 90 8.66 -22.24 -3.84
C ARG A 90 7.95 -23.50 -4.30
N LYS A 91 8.36 -24.02 -5.44
CA LYS A 91 8.05 -25.37 -5.92
C LYS A 91 9.36 -26.14 -6.06
N GLU A 92 9.37 -27.36 -5.54
CA GLU A 92 10.52 -28.26 -5.63
C GLU A 92 10.28 -29.32 -6.70
N ILE A 93 11.24 -29.48 -7.59
CA ILE A 93 11.17 -30.41 -8.72
C ILE A 93 12.30 -31.42 -8.55
N SER A 94 11.92 -32.70 -8.46
CA SER A 94 12.90 -33.77 -8.47
C SER A 94 13.50 -33.91 -9.86
N ARG A 95 14.83 -34.06 -9.97
CA ARG A 95 15.46 -34.41 -11.25
C ARG A 95 14.98 -35.75 -11.80
N SER A 96 14.50 -36.66 -10.95
CA SER A 96 13.94 -37.95 -11.39
C SER A 96 12.55 -37.84 -11.99
N CYS A 97 11.84 -36.73 -11.76
CA CYS A 97 10.49 -36.50 -12.29
C CYS A 97 10.24 -35.00 -12.52
N PRO A 98 10.68 -34.46 -13.67
CA PRO A 98 10.49 -33.05 -14.01
C PRO A 98 9.02 -32.63 -14.12
N ASP A 99 8.15 -33.54 -14.60
CA ASP A 99 6.73 -33.27 -14.86
C ASP A 99 5.80 -33.59 -13.69
N CYS A 100 6.37 -33.88 -12.52
CA CYS A 100 5.58 -34.16 -11.33
C CYS A 100 4.68 -32.95 -10.97
N PRO A 101 3.38 -33.16 -10.67
CA PRO A 101 2.46 -32.09 -10.32
C PRO A 101 2.68 -31.62 -8.87
N VAL A 102 3.85 -31.05 -8.61
CA VAL A 102 4.17 -30.47 -7.29
C VAL A 102 3.58 -29.05 -7.23
N PRO A 103 2.79 -28.70 -6.20
CA PRO A 103 2.25 -27.37 -6.04
C PRO A 103 3.30 -26.38 -5.53
N TYR A 104 3.07 -25.09 -5.76
CA TYR A 104 3.77 -24.03 -5.05
C TYR A 104 3.34 -24.02 -3.58
N ARG A 105 4.30 -23.81 -2.67
CA ARG A 105 4.04 -23.58 -1.25
C ARG A 105 4.69 -22.28 -0.82
N GLU A 106 4.07 -21.59 0.11
CA GLU A 106 4.71 -20.44 0.76
C GLU A 106 5.98 -20.91 1.46
N ARG A 107 7.07 -20.18 1.23
CA ARG A 107 8.37 -20.41 1.84
C ARG A 107 8.59 -19.48 3.02
N ILE A 108 8.41 -18.18 2.79
CA ILE A 108 8.63 -17.13 3.78
C ILE A 108 8.02 -15.81 3.31
N THR A 109 7.77 -14.92 4.28
CA THR A 109 7.45 -13.52 4.03
C THR A 109 8.64 -12.63 4.42
N VAL A 110 9.07 -11.77 3.50
CA VAL A 110 10.12 -10.76 3.70
C VAL A 110 9.46 -9.41 3.93
N ASN A 111 9.52 -8.91 5.16
CA ASN A 111 8.88 -7.66 5.53
C ASN A 111 9.60 -6.44 4.94
N VAL A 112 8.80 -5.43 4.59
CA VAL A 112 9.28 -4.07 4.35
C VAL A 112 9.28 -3.36 5.70
N GLU A 113 10.39 -2.72 6.08
CA GLU A 113 10.54 -2.06 7.39
C GLU A 113 10.81 -0.56 7.25
N ASP A 114 10.72 -0.04 6.03
CA ASP A 114 11.11 1.32 5.70
C ASP A 114 9.90 2.24 5.49
N HIS A 115 8.69 1.87 5.92
CA HIS A 115 7.44 2.62 5.73
C HIS A 115 7.51 4.09 6.16
N GLU A 116 8.25 4.39 7.21
CA GLU A 116 8.41 5.76 7.74
C GLU A 116 9.63 6.49 7.17
N LYS A 117 10.52 5.79 6.45
CA LYS A 117 11.77 6.36 5.94
C LYS A 117 11.53 7.14 4.65
N PHE A 118 12.18 8.28 4.47
CA PHE A 118 12.14 9.03 3.20
C PHE A 118 12.83 8.27 2.06
N ILE A 119 13.92 7.56 2.37
CA ILE A 119 14.65 6.74 1.41
C ILE A 119 14.21 5.29 1.57
N LYS A 120 13.46 4.81 0.59
CA LYS A 120 13.00 3.42 0.52
C LYS A 120 14.04 2.52 -0.12
N LYS A 121 14.19 1.31 0.39
CA LYS A 121 14.97 0.22 -0.22
C LYS A 121 14.36 -0.10 -1.59
N ARG A 122 15.21 -0.10 -2.63
CA ARG A 122 14.77 -0.29 -4.02
C ARG A 122 14.82 -1.76 -4.47
N GLN A 123 15.65 -2.57 -3.83
CA GLN A 123 15.92 -3.94 -4.22
C GLN A 123 15.99 -4.83 -2.97
N TYR A 124 15.44 -6.02 -3.06
CA TYR A 124 15.43 -7.00 -1.97
C TYR A 124 16.26 -8.22 -2.35
N ARG A 125 16.78 -8.88 -1.31
CA ARG A 125 17.57 -10.09 -1.41
C ARG A 125 17.16 -11.04 -0.30
N PHE A 126 16.99 -12.31 -0.65
CA PHE A 126 16.71 -13.40 0.28
C PHE A 126 17.56 -14.61 -0.10
N ILE A 127 18.08 -15.34 0.87
CA ILE A 127 18.84 -16.58 0.64
C ILE A 127 18.03 -17.74 1.20
N ASP A 128 17.63 -18.66 0.33
CA ASP A 128 17.01 -19.91 0.72
C ASP A 128 18.08 -20.96 1.02
N GLU A 129 18.28 -21.27 2.30
CA GLU A 129 19.34 -22.18 2.77
C GLU A 129 18.86 -23.64 2.90
N GLU A 130 17.54 -23.89 2.98
CA GLU A 130 16.98 -25.25 3.08
C GLU A 130 16.85 -25.89 1.69
N ILE A 131 18.02 -26.18 1.12
CA ILE A 131 18.18 -26.73 -0.23
C ILE A 131 18.65 -28.19 -0.14
N GLN A 132 18.05 -29.04 -0.96
CA GLN A 132 18.38 -30.45 -1.08
C GLN A 132 19.18 -30.70 -2.35
N SER A 133 20.10 -31.67 -2.29
CA SER A 133 20.83 -32.14 -3.47
C SER A 133 19.87 -32.75 -4.50
N GLN A 134 20.28 -32.70 -5.77
CA GLN A 134 19.53 -33.27 -6.90
C GLN A 134 18.09 -32.73 -7.10
N ARG A 135 17.78 -31.54 -6.56
CA ARG A 135 16.52 -30.84 -6.84
C ARG A 135 16.74 -29.59 -7.72
N SER A 136 15.72 -29.26 -8.49
CA SER A 136 15.52 -27.96 -9.09
C SER A 136 14.42 -27.23 -8.34
N TYR A 137 14.54 -25.92 -8.24
CA TYR A 137 13.62 -25.07 -7.52
C TYR A 137 13.04 -24.04 -8.45
N ARG A 138 11.72 -23.85 -8.38
CA ARG A 138 11.04 -22.75 -9.04
C ARG A 138 10.50 -21.78 -8.01
N TYR A 139 10.75 -20.50 -8.24
CA TYR A 139 10.32 -19.44 -7.34
C TYR A 139 9.40 -18.45 -8.06
N ARG A 140 8.46 -17.94 -7.29
CA ARG A 140 7.64 -16.76 -7.60
C ARG A 140 7.58 -15.90 -6.36
N VAL A 141 7.58 -14.58 -6.55
CA VAL A 141 7.45 -13.62 -5.46
C VAL A 141 6.20 -12.80 -5.68
N PHE A 142 5.44 -12.62 -4.60
CA PHE A 142 4.24 -11.80 -4.56
C PHE A 142 4.54 -10.58 -3.70
N SER A 143 4.04 -9.42 -4.11
CA SER A 143 4.03 -8.24 -3.24
C SER A 143 2.78 -8.29 -2.37
N GLN A 144 2.93 -8.06 -1.08
CA GLN A 144 1.84 -8.09 -0.11
C GLN A 144 1.55 -6.68 0.39
N LEU A 145 0.27 -6.31 0.46
CA LEU A 145 -0.21 -5.07 1.05
C LEU A 145 -0.45 -5.21 2.56
N LEU A 146 -0.59 -4.08 3.26
CA LEU A 146 -0.89 -4.04 4.71
C LEU A 146 -2.22 -4.73 5.08
N ASP A 147 -3.16 -4.83 4.14
CA ASP A 147 -4.43 -5.54 4.31
C ASP A 147 -4.33 -7.05 4.02
N GLY A 148 -3.14 -7.54 3.65
CA GLY A 148 -2.88 -8.93 3.30
C GLY A 148 -3.08 -9.29 1.82
N SER A 149 -3.59 -8.38 1.00
CA SER A 149 -3.78 -8.60 -0.44
C SER A 149 -2.45 -8.87 -1.14
N LEU A 150 -2.47 -9.82 -2.08
CA LEU A 150 -1.30 -10.18 -2.89
C LEU A 150 -1.43 -9.61 -4.31
N SER A 151 -0.29 -9.24 -4.90
CA SER A 151 -0.17 -8.96 -6.33
C SER A 151 -0.39 -10.21 -7.18
N ASP A 152 -0.36 -10.05 -8.49
CA ASP A 152 -0.04 -11.16 -9.40
C ASP A 152 1.38 -11.71 -9.10
N PRO A 153 1.67 -12.99 -9.46
CA PRO A 153 3.00 -13.54 -9.29
C PRO A 153 4.04 -12.78 -10.11
N SER A 154 5.26 -12.75 -9.60
CA SER A 154 6.42 -12.32 -10.40
C SER A 154 6.62 -13.20 -11.64
N ASN A 155 7.57 -12.81 -12.50
CA ASN A 155 8.18 -13.76 -13.42
C ASN A 155 8.69 -14.99 -12.65
N GLU A 156 8.53 -16.17 -13.25
CA GLU A 156 9.02 -17.42 -12.67
C GLU A 156 10.51 -17.57 -12.96
N VAL A 157 11.26 -18.05 -11.96
CA VAL A 157 12.67 -18.41 -12.13
C VAL A 157 12.88 -19.84 -11.69
N GLU A 158 13.61 -20.61 -12.51
CA GLU A 158 14.06 -21.96 -12.18
C GLU A 158 15.56 -21.96 -11.94
N VAL A 159 16.00 -22.70 -10.92
CA VAL A 159 17.41 -22.89 -10.61
C VAL A 159 17.66 -24.31 -10.11
N ALA A 160 18.67 -24.96 -10.69
CA ALA A 160 19.14 -26.25 -10.23
C ALA A 160 20.20 -26.06 -9.15
N TRP A 161 20.05 -26.71 -7.99
CA TRP A 161 21.11 -26.73 -7.00
C TRP A 161 22.23 -27.70 -7.44
N ARG A 162 23.45 -27.18 -7.49
CA ARG A 162 24.67 -27.95 -7.70
C ARG A 162 25.63 -27.57 -6.58
N PRO A 163 25.86 -28.45 -5.59
CA PRO A 163 26.82 -28.20 -4.52
C PRO A 163 28.25 -28.06 -5.07
#